data_AF-A0A7Y2QBE8-F1
#
_entry.id   AF-A0A7Y2QBE8-F1
#
_cell.length_a   1.000
_cell.length_b   1.000
_cell.length_c   1.000
_cell.angle_alpha   90.00
_cell.angle_beta   90.00
_cell.angle_gamma   90.00
#
_symmetry.space_group_name_H-M   'P 1'
#
loop_
_entity.id
_entity.type
_entity.pdbx_description
1 polymer ?
#
loop_
_entity_poly.entity_id
_entity_poly.type
_entity_poly.pdbx_seq_one_letter_code
_entity_poly.pdbx_strand_id
1 'polypeptide(L)'
;MHAPQQWPHIAHQNVYVQRVLTGAVRTDFWRFPACVPEAIPAMMTAADLVDAAMVGFDRREAITIPSLVKTGRWASYEHARKALLDDLMNSEPAPRYQRQR
;
A
#
# COMPACT_ATOMS: atom_id res chain seq x y z
N MET A 1 7.41 5.30 17.67
CA MET A 1 6.16 5.76 17.05
C MET A 1 6.54 6.42 15.72
N HIS A 2 6.39 5.73 14.58
CA HIS A 2 6.75 6.28 13.27
C HIS A 2 5.69 7.31 12.89
N ALA A 3 6.07 8.57 12.65
CA ALA A 3 5.13 9.58 12.24
C ALA A 3 4.41 9.13 10.95
N PRO A 4 3.08 9.29 10.84
CA PRO A 4 2.37 8.97 9.60
C PRO A 4 2.98 9.81 8.47
N GLN A 5 3.27 9.19 7.32
CA GLN A 5 3.65 9.90 6.10
C GLN A 5 2.45 10.75 5.63
N GLN A 6 2.29 11.92 6.24
CA GLN A 6 1.36 12.93 5.79
C GLN A 6 1.96 13.59 4.55
N TRP A 7 1.11 13.84 3.55
CA TRP A 7 1.58 14.47 2.32
C TRP A 7 1.94 15.94 2.62
N PRO A 8 3.16 16.41 2.31
CA PRO A 8 3.66 17.69 2.82
C PRO A 8 2.78 18.91 2.51
N HIS A 9 2.05 18.92 1.39
CA HIS A 9 1.21 20.07 1.00
C HIS A 9 -0.14 20.17 1.73
N ILE A 10 -0.57 19.14 2.47
CA ILE A 10 -1.84 19.14 3.22
C ILE A 10 -1.68 19.06 4.74
N ALA A 11 -0.45 18.89 5.25
CA ALA A 11 -0.20 18.75 6.69
C ALA A 11 -0.69 19.95 7.53
N HIS A 12 -0.73 21.16 6.93
CA HIS A 12 -1.19 22.39 7.59
C HIS A 12 -2.71 22.61 7.51
N GLN A 13 -3.44 21.76 6.80
CA GLN A 13 -4.85 22.00 6.47
C GLN A 13 -5.85 21.34 7.46
N ASN A 14 -5.37 20.78 8.58
CA ASN A 14 -6.18 19.96 9.50
C ASN A 14 -6.91 18.81 8.79
N VAL A 15 -6.31 18.28 7.73
CA VAL A 15 -6.82 17.15 6.94
C VAL A 15 -6.10 15.89 7.36
N TYR A 16 -6.85 14.82 7.59
CA TYR A 16 -6.31 13.49 7.79
C TYR A 16 -6.54 12.64 6.53
N VAL A 17 -5.48 11.96 6.10
CA VAL A 17 -5.52 11.07 4.93
C VAL A 17 -5.27 9.64 5.38
N GLN A 18 -6.23 8.78 5.04
CA GLN A 18 -6.11 7.34 5.14
C GLN A 18 -6.01 6.75 3.73
N ARG A 19 -5.08 5.81 3.53
CA ARG A 19 -5.03 4.98 2.32
C ARG A 19 -5.49 3.57 2.69
N VAL A 20 -6.58 3.13 2.07
CA VAL A 20 -7.12 1.78 2.27
C VAL A 20 -6.72 0.92 1.08
N LEU A 21 -6.03 -0.18 1.34
CA LEU A 21 -5.62 -1.13 0.31
C LEU A 21 -6.10 -2.53 0.69
N THR A 22 -6.57 -3.30 -0.27
CA THR A 22 -7.00 -4.68 0.01
C THR A 22 -6.76 -5.54 -1.22
N GLY A 23 -6.83 -6.86 -1.01
CA GLY A 23 -6.92 -7.83 -2.10
C GLY A 23 -8.26 -7.77 -2.83
N ALA A 24 -8.61 -8.83 -3.55
CA ALA A 24 -9.86 -8.86 -4.29
C ALA A 24 -11.09 -8.75 -3.36
N VAL A 25 -12.08 -7.96 -3.78
CA VAL A 25 -13.31 -7.67 -3.02
C VAL A 25 -14.52 -8.12 -3.82
N ARG A 26 -15.44 -8.87 -3.22
CA ARG A 26 -16.65 -9.36 -3.87
C ARG A 26 -17.63 -8.20 -4.11
N THR A 27 -17.58 -7.66 -5.33
CA THR A 27 -18.43 -6.56 -5.81
C THR A 27 -18.90 -6.87 -7.24
N ASP A 28 -19.85 -6.09 -7.77
CA ASP A 28 -20.30 -6.23 -9.16
C ASP A 28 -19.27 -5.77 -10.21
N PHE A 29 -18.12 -5.24 -9.78
CA PHE A 29 -17.05 -4.76 -10.65
C PHE A 29 -16.46 -5.86 -11.56
N TRP A 30 -16.54 -7.14 -11.16
CA TRP A 30 -15.84 -8.22 -11.86
C TRP A 30 -16.57 -8.78 -13.10
N ARG A 31 -17.71 -8.19 -13.49
CA ARG A 31 -18.55 -8.66 -14.61
C ARG A 31 -18.02 -8.23 -15.99
N PHE A 32 -16.74 -8.49 -16.29
CA PHE A 32 -16.16 -8.25 -17.62
C PHE A 32 -15.72 -9.57 -18.27
N PRO A 33 -15.73 -9.69 -19.61
CA PRO A 33 -15.61 -10.99 -20.32
C PRO A 33 -14.37 -11.83 -19.99
N ALA A 34 -13.30 -11.20 -19.50
CA ALA A 34 -12.03 -11.87 -19.18
C ALA A 34 -11.88 -12.24 -17.69
N CYS A 35 -12.88 -11.98 -16.86
CA CYS A 35 -12.86 -12.29 -15.43
C CYS A 35 -13.98 -13.27 -15.08
N VAL A 36 -13.60 -14.39 -14.48
CA VAL A 36 -14.53 -15.34 -13.85
C VAL A 36 -14.42 -15.10 -12.33
N PRO A 37 -15.33 -14.33 -11.71
CA PRO A 37 -15.21 -13.95 -10.31
C PRO A 37 -15.10 -15.16 -9.37
N GLU A 38 -15.78 -16.26 -9.71
CA GLU A 38 -15.77 -17.52 -8.96
C GLU A 38 -14.39 -18.19 -8.94
N ALA A 39 -13.53 -17.87 -9.92
CA ALA A 39 -12.17 -18.38 -9.98
C ALA A 39 -11.17 -17.56 -9.14
N ILE A 40 -11.59 -16.41 -8.58
CA ILE A 40 -10.75 -15.58 -7.71
C ILE A 40 -10.88 -16.09 -6.26
N PRO A 41 -9.85 -16.72 -5.68
CA PRO A 41 -9.93 -17.23 -4.32
C PRO A 41 -9.87 -16.08 -3.29
N ALA A 42 -10.38 -16.36 -2.09
CA ALA A 42 -10.18 -15.53 -0.89
C ALA A 42 -10.62 -14.06 -1.02
N MET A 43 -11.75 -13.81 -1.70
CA MET A 43 -12.33 -12.47 -1.78
C MET A 43 -13.09 -12.10 -0.49
N MET A 44 -12.78 -10.92 0.04
CA MET A 44 -13.53 -10.31 1.15
C MET A 44 -14.84 -9.70 0.65
N THR A 45 -15.88 -9.63 1.49
CA THR A 45 -17.10 -8.87 1.13
C THR A 45 -16.81 -7.36 1.16
N ALA A 46 -17.61 -6.57 0.43
CA ALA A 46 -17.49 -5.11 0.50
C ALA A 46 -17.82 -4.56 1.91
N ALA A 47 -18.77 -5.18 2.61
CA ALA A 47 -19.13 -4.79 3.97
C ALA A 47 -17.95 -4.99 4.94
N ASP A 48 -17.36 -6.19 4.97
CA ASP A 48 -16.23 -6.48 5.86
C ASP A 48 -15.03 -5.57 5.58
N LEU A 49 -14.79 -5.23 4.30
CA LEU A 49 -13.75 -4.29 3.90
C LEU A 49 -13.97 -2.92 4.52
N VAL A 50 -15.19 -2.38 4.39
CA VAL A 50 -15.53 -1.05 4.89
C VAL A 50 -15.46 -1.03 6.40
N ASP A 51 -15.99 -2.04 7.09
CA ASP A 51 -15.92 -2.14 8.55
C ASP A 51 -14.46 -2.13 9.04
N ALA A 52 -13.60 -2.95 8.43
CA ALA A 52 -12.18 -2.97 8.75
C ALA A 52 -11.47 -1.63 8.43
N ALA A 53 -11.81 -0.99 7.31
CA ALA A 53 -11.28 0.31 6.93
C ALA A 53 -11.65 1.40 7.94
N MET A 54 -12.90 1.42 8.41
CA MET A 54 -13.39 2.37 9.40
C MET A 54 -12.72 2.17 10.76
N VAL A 55 -12.47 0.93 11.18
CA VAL A 55 -11.66 0.65 12.37
C VAL A 55 -10.26 1.26 12.27
N GLY A 56 -9.62 1.16 11.10
CA GLY A 56 -8.32 1.82 10.84
C GLY A 56 -8.42 3.35 10.87
N PHE A 57 -9.52 3.90 10.33
CA PHE A 57 -9.78 5.34 10.29
C PHE A 57 -9.91 5.93 11.70
N ASP A 58 -10.71 5.28 12.55
CA ASP A 58 -10.93 5.67 13.95
C ASP A 58 -9.61 5.65 14.75
N ARG A 59 -8.72 4.71 14.41
CA ARG A 59 -7.37 4.59 14.99
C ARG A 59 -6.35 5.59 14.41
N ARG A 60 -6.75 6.43 13.45
CA ARG A 60 -5.87 7.33 12.69
C ARG A 60 -4.72 6.60 11.99
N GLU A 61 -4.94 5.36 11.56
CA GLU A 61 -3.95 4.59 10.82
C GLU A 61 -3.78 5.17 9.41
N ALA A 62 -2.59 5.64 9.03
CA ALA A 62 -2.41 6.28 7.72
C ALA A 62 -2.56 5.30 6.55
N ILE A 63 -2.22 4.03 6.76
CA ILE A 63 -2.25 2.95 5.76
C ILE A 63 -2.99 1.76 6.39
N THR A 64 -4.22 1.51 5.97
CA THR A 64 -5.02 0.39 6.46
C THR A 64 -5.10 -0.67 5.38
N ILE A 65 -4.64 -1.89 5.70
CA ILE A 65 -4.60 -3.00 4.74
C ILE A 65 -5.40 -4.20 5.27
N PRO A 66 -6.74 -4.23 5.12
CA PRO A 66 -7.60 -5.23 5.77
C PRO A 66 -7.25 -6.69 5.44
N SER A 67 -6.77 -6.96 4.22
CA SER A 67 -6.38 -8.32 3.82
C SER A 67 -4.97 -8.73 4.28
N LEU A 68 -4.19 -7.85 4.91
CA LEU A 68 -2.81 -8.13 5.31
C LEU A 68 -2.76 -8.75 6.72
N VAL A 69 -2.71 -10.07 6.78
CA VAL A 69 -2.61 -10.82 8.04
C VAL A 69 -1.30 -10.56 8.79
N LYS A 70 -0.17 -10.53 8.07
CA LYS A 70 1.18 -10.35 8.66
C LYS A 70 1.59 -8.88 8.60
N THR A 71 1.20 -8.10 9.59
CA THR A 71 1.45 -6.64 9.67
C THR A 71 2.91 -6.25 9.46
N GLY A 72 3.86 -7.08 9.94
CA GLY A 72 5.30 -6.86 9.75
C GLY A 72 5.76 -6.75 8.28
N ARG A 73 5.01 -7.34 7.32
CA ARG A 73 5.37 -7.26 5.90
C ARG A 73 5.30 -5.83 5.34
N TRP A 74 4.37 -5.01 5.80
CA TRP A 74 4.30 -3.61 5.39
C TRP A 74 5.52 -2.82 5.86
N ALA A 75 5.92 -3.03 7.13
CA ALA A 75 7.11 -2.39 7.68
C ALA A 75 8.40 -2.81 6.95
N SER A 76 8.54 -4.11 6.64
CA SER A 76 9.69 -4.61 5.86
C SER A 76 9.73 -4.03 4.44
N TYR A 77 8.56 -3.91 3.79
CA TYR A 77 8.46 -3.28 2.47
C TYR A 77 8.89 -1.81 2.52
N GLU A 78 8.36 -1.02 3.47
CA GLU A 78 8.72 0.39 3.60
C GLU A 78 10.20 0.60 3.96
N HIS A 79 10.78 -0.30 4.74
CA HIS A 79 12.21 -0.29 5.03
C HIS A 79 13.03 -0.52 3.75
N ALA A 80 12.72 -1.55 2.97
CA ALA A 80 13.39 -1.82 1.70
C ALA A 80 13.22 -0.67 0.69
N ARG A 81 12.01 -0.08 0.62
CA ARG A 81 11.72 1.07 -0.24
C ARG A 81 12.57 2.30 0.12
N LYS A 82 12.81 2.54 1.41
CA LYS A 82 13.65 3.65 1.88
C LYS A 82 15.13 3.39 1.61
N ALA A 83 15.63 2.19 1.90
CA ALA A 83 17.02 1.81 1.63
C ALA A 83 17.37 1.99 0.14
N LEU A 84 16.45 1.68 -0.78
CA LEU A 84 16.65 1.94 -2.21
C LEU A 84 16.90 3.41 -2.53
N LEU A 85 16.26 4.36 -1.82
CA LEU A 85 16.49 5.79 -2.05
C LEU A 85 17.92 6.19 -1.67
N ASP A 86 18.44 5.62 -0.58
CA ASP A 86 19.82 5.86 -0.14
C ASP A 86 20.82 5.35 -1.20
N ASP A 87 20.56 4.16 -1.77
CA ASP A 87 21.38 3.56 -2.83
C ASP A 87 21.35 4.33 -4.16
N LEU A 88 20.41 5.26 -4.35
CA LEU A 88 20.29 6.07 -5.56
C LEU A 88 21.09 7.37 -5.48
N MET A 89 21.68 7.71 -4.32
CA MET A 89 22.50 8.91 -4.13
C MET A 89 23.91 8.75 -4.71
N ASN A 90 24.00 8.55 -6.03
CA ASN A 90 25.24 8.37 -6.77
C ASN A 90 25.34 9.38 -7.92
N SER A 91 26.50 10.04 -8.05
CA SER A 91 26.76 11.00 -9.14
C SER A 91 27.16 10.34 -10.45
N GLU A 92 27.50 9.05 -10.42
CA GLU A 92 27.98 8.28 -11.56
C GLU A 92 27.04 7.09 -11.85
N PRO A 93 26.93 6.65 -13.12
CA PRO A 93 26.22 5.43 -13.45
C PRO A 93 26.77 4.23 -12.68
N ALA A 94 25.88 3.38 -12.17
CA ALA A 94 26.28 2.16 -11.46
C ALA A 94 27.23 1.29 -12.32
N PRO A 95 28.21 0.58 -11.73
CA PRO A 95 29.23 -0.18 -12.47
C PRO A 95 28.68 -1.13 -13.53
N ARG A 96 27.50 -1.70 -13.31
CA ARG A 96 26.78 -2.56 -14.28
C ARG A 96 26.45 -1.88 -15.63
N TYR A 97 26.60 -0.56 -15.73
CA TYR A 97 26.41 0.22 -16.95
C TYR A 97 27.71 0.66 -17.62
N GLN A 98 28.87 0.37 -17.03
CA GLN A 98 30.15 0.68 -17.67
C GLN A 98 30.41 -0.32 -18.79
N ARG A 99 30.79 0.17 -19.97
CA ARG A 99 31.21 -0.70 -21.08
C ARG A 99 32.51 -1.41 -20.68
N GLN A 100 32.51 -2.73 -20.73
CA GLN A 100 33.75 -3.52 -20.71
C GLN A 100 34.56 -3.12 -21.94
N ARG A 101 35.72 -2.50 -21.72
CA ARG A 101 36.73 -2.27 -22.76
C ARG A 101 37.77 -3.38 -22.69
#